data_AF-A0A5C4L9A4-F1
#
_entry.id   AF-A0A5C4L9A4-F1
#
_cell.length_a   1.000
_cell.length_b   1.000
_cell.length_c   1.000
_cell.angle_alpha   90.00
_cell.angle_beta   90.00
_cell.angle_gamma   90.00
#
_symmetry.space_group_name_H-M   'P 1'
#
loop_
_entity.id
_entity.type
_entity.pdbx_description
1 polymer ?
#
loop_
_entity_poly.entity_id
_entity_poly.type
_entity_poly.pdbx_seq_one_letter_code
_entity_poly.pdbx_strand_id
1 'polypeptide(L)' 'MSELVLPLLDRVRVPADLRQLPESDLTQLAAELRTETIDAVSVTGG' A
#
# COMPACT_ATOMS: atom_id res chain seq x y z
N MET A 1 16.20 -0.47 2.38
CA MET A 1 14.76 -0.18 2.54
C MET A 1 14.49 0.99 1.64
N SER A 2 13.75 0.77 0.57
CA SER A 2 13.49 1.79 -0.43
C SER A 2 12.65 2.90 0.20
N GLU A 3 12.97 4.18 -0.06
CA GLU A 3 12.12 5.30 0.34
C GLU A 3 10.91 5.37 -0.60
N LEU A 4 9.97 4.45 -0.42
CA LEU A 4 8.70 4.45 -1.14
C LEU A 4 7.77 5.52 -0.56
N VAL A 5 7.06 6.22 -1.43
CA VAL A 5 6.06 7.23 -1.06
C VAL A 5 4.69 6.61 -1.30
N LEU A 6 3.97 6.29 -0.22
CA LEU A 6 2.71 5.52 -0.25
C LEU A 6 1.60 6.25 0.53
N PRO A 7 1.18 7.44 0.07
CA PRO A 7 0.38 8.37 0.85
C PRO A 7 -1.02 7.85 1.22
N LEU A 8 -1.56 6.86 0.48
CA LEU A 8 -2.82 6.21 0.83
C LEU A 8 -2.58 4.98 1.72
N LEU A 9 -1.56 4.18 1.40
CA LEU A 9 -1.23 2.98 2.20
C LEU A 9 -0.80 3.35 3.62
N ASP A 10 -0.05 4.45 3.79
CA ASP A 10 0.39 4.96 5.09
C ASP A 10 -0.77 5.34 6.03
N ARG A 11 -1.97 5.55 5.48
CA ARG A 11 -3.19 5.87 6.23
C ARG A 11 -3.95 4.63 6.68
N VAL A 12 -3.64 3.45 6.14
CA VAL A 12 -4.36 2.19 6.39
C VAL A 12 -3.56 1.32 7.34
N ARG A 13 -3.96 1.30 8.62
CA ARG A 13 -3.34 0.44 9.64
C ARG A 13 -4.15 -0.81 9.93
N VAL A 14 -5.47 -0.72 9.76
CA VAL A 14 -6.41 -1.83 9.95
C VAL A 14 -7.41 -1.91 8.79
N PRO A 15 -8.03 -3.07 8.53
CA PRO A 15 -9.00 -3.22 7.43
C PRO A 15 -10.22 -2.29 7.52
N ALA A 16 -10.51 -1.72 8.70
CA ALA A 16 -11.56 -0.73 8.86
C ALA A 16 -11.25 0.62 8.19
N ASP A 17 -9.97 0.98 8.09
CA ASP A 17 -9.51 2.25 7.51
C ASP A 17 -9.78 2.29 6.01
N LEU A 18 -9.74 1.12 5.34
CA LEU A 18 -10.10 0.98 3.93
C LEU A 18 -11.50 1.52 3.62
N ARG A 19 -12.45 1.31 4.54
CA ARG A 19 -13.84 1.76 4.38
C ARG A 19 -14.01 3.27 4.56
N GLN A 20 -13.00 3.96 5.05
CA GLN A 20 -13.00 5.42 5.21
C GLN A 20 -12.44 6.13 3.97
N LEU A 21 -11.85 5.40 3.02
CA LEU A 21 -11.33 5.96 1.79
C LEU A 21 -12.44 6.12 0.74
N PRO A 22 -12.39 7.19 -0.08
CA PRO A 22 -13.22 7.29 -1.28
C PRO A 22 -12.99 6.10 -2.23
N GLU A 23 -14.04 5.63 -2.90
CA GLU A 23 -13.91 4.53 -3.86
C GLU A 23 -12.93 4.85 -5.01
N SER A 24 -12.81 6.12 -5.39
CA SER A 24 -11.84 6.61 -6.39
C SER A 24 -10.39 6.30 -6.00
N ASP A 25 -10.09 6.25 -4.71
CA ASP A 25 -8.74 6.14 -4.17
C ASP A 25 -8.30 4.67 -4.07
N LEU A 26 -9.25 3.72 -4.15
CA LEU A 26 -8.98 2.28 -4.02
C LEU A 26 -8.06 1.74 -5.11
N THR A 27 -8.13 2.29 -6.32
CA THR A 27 -7.23 1.90 -7.41
C THR A 27 -5.79 2.30 -7.12
N GLN A 28 -5.58 3.52 -6.61
CA GLN A 28 -4.25 3.99 -6.22
C GLN A 28 -3.72 3.20 -5.02
N LEU A 29 -4.54 2.99 -4.00
CA LEU A 29 -4.17 2.20 -2.84
C LEU A 29 -3.73 0.78 -3.23
N ALA A 30 -4.43 0.12 -4.16
CA ALA A 30 -4.05 -1.20 -4.63
C ALA A 30 -2.69 -1.20 -5.36
N ALA A 31 -2.37 -0.13 -6.10
CA ALA A 31 -1.07 0.03 -6.75
C ALA A 31 0.06 0.25 -5.72
N GLU A 32 -0.18 1.06 -4.69
CA GLU A 32 0.75 1.29 -3.59
C GLU A 32 1.02 0.00 -2.81
N LEU A 33 -0.03 -0.74 -2.43
CA LEU A 33 0.10 -2.03 -1.73
C LEU A 33 0.92 -3.04 -2.54
N ARG A 34 0.71 -3.12 -3.85
CA ARG A 34 1.50 -4.00 -4.72
C ARG A 34 2.97 -3.61 -4.74
N THR A 35 3.25 -2.31 -4.87
CA THR A 35 4.63 -1.79 -4.92
C THR A 35 5.36 -2.13 -3.63
N GLU A 36 4.75 -1.84 -2.48
CA GLU A 36 5.32 -2.15 -1.17
C GLU A 36 5.53 -3.66 -0.97
N THR A 37 4.55 -4.48 -1.35
CA THR A 37 4.67 -5.94 -1.22
C THR A 37 5.86 -6.45 -2.02
N ILE A 38 6.07 -5.96 -3.24
CA ILE A 38 7.20 -6.35 -4.09
C ILE A 38 8.52 -5.92 -3.45
N ASP A 39 8.64 -4.67 -2.99
CA ASP A 39 9.88 -4.18 -2.35
C ASP A 39 10.21 -4.98 -1.09
N ALA A 40 9.20 -5.19 -0.23
CA ALA A 40 9.34 -5.91 1.03
C ALA A 40 9.81 -7.36 0.85
N VAL A 41 9.36 -8.05 -0.21
CA VAL A 41 9.77 -9.45 -0.50
C VAL A 41 10.96 -9.57 -1.45
N SER A 42 11.38 -8.47 -2.11
CA SER A 42 12.46 -8.48 -3.10
C SER A 42 13.82 -8.88 -2.51
N VAL A 43 14.00 -8.74 -1.19
CA VAL A 43 15.26 -9.11 -0.51
C VAL A 43 15.32 -10.62 -0.22
N THR A 44 14.17 -11.26 0.02
CA THR A 44 14.11 -12.67 0.42
C THR A 44 13.91 -13.62 -0.75
N GLY A 45 13.68 -13.11 -1.96
CA GLY A 45 13.64 -13.91 -3.18
C GLY A 45 12.35 -14.68 -3.45
N GLY A 46 11.22 -14.22 -2.88
CA GLY A 46 9.90 -14.83 -3.08
C GLY A 46 9.66 -16.08 -2.24
#